data_AF-A0A5C8PMY5-F1
#
_entry.id   AF-A0A5C8PMY5-F1
#
_cell.length_a   1.000
_cell.length_b   1.000
_cell.length_c   1.000
_cell.angle_alpha   90.00
_cell.angle_beta   90.00
_cell.angle_gamma   90.00
#
_symmetry.space_group_name_H-M   'P 1'
#
loop_
_entity.id
_entity.type
_entity.pdbx_description
1 polymer ?
#
loop_
_entity_poly.entity_id
_entity_poly.type
_entity_poly.pdbx_seq_one_letter_code
_entity_poly.pdbx_strand_id
1 'polypeptide(L)'
;MRDLHNNINIKRGLSPVAAGTDNTPYVSQIVDTLGHGSCEFVILIGANTDADATFAVLFEDGDAANLSDHAAVDDAYLLGTEAQAGFTAADDDNEVRKIGYVGPKRYCRVTITPSGNNSGNIFLAGCWLLGHPASVPTPNPPA
;
A
#
# COMPACT_ATOMS: atom_id res chain seq x y z
N MET A 1 20.97 17.51 -7.10
CA MET A 1 19.78 16.85 -6.52
C MET A 1 18.81 16.57 -7.67
N ARG A 2 18.19 15.39 -7.72
CA ARG A 2 17.11 15.11 -8.69
C ARG A 2 15.78 15.51 -8.08
N ASP A 3 14.90 16.07 -8.89
CA ASP A 3 13.61 16.58 -8.44
C ASP A 3 12.60 15.44 -8.28
N LEU A 4 11.99 15.31 -7.10
CA LEU A 4 10.88 14.39 -6.88
C LEU A 4 9.53 15.06 -7.13
N HIS A 5 9.40 16.37 -6.88
CA HIS A 5 8.12 17.07 -6.89
C HIS A 5 7.36 16.91 -8.20
N ASN A 6 8.07 17.10 -9.32
CA ASN A 6 7.47 16.98 -10.65
C ASN A 6 7.54 15.56 -11.24
N ASN A 7 8.19 14.62 -10.56
CA ASN A 7 8.51 13.29 -11.09
C ASN A 7 7.83 12.13 -10.35
N ILE A 8 6.98 12.44 -9.36
CA ILE A 8 6.15 11.46 -8.67
C ILE A 8 4.69 11.90 -8.67
N ASN A 9 3.78 10.94 -8.76
CA ASN A 9 2.36 11.15 -8.60
C ASN A 9 1.88 10.29 -7.42
N ILE A 10 1.34 10.94 -6.40
CA ILE A 10 0.93 10.28 -5.17
C ILE A 10 -0.58 10.14 -5.17
N LYS A 11 -1.09 8.93 -4.93
CA LYS A 11 -2.52 8.66 -4.82
C LYS A 11 -2.83 8.08 -3.45
N ARG A 12 -3.99 8.43 -2.91
CA ARG A 12 -4.44 7.85 -1.63
C ARG A 12 -4.76 6.37 -1.83
N GLY A 13 -4.15 5.52 -1.02
CA GLY A 13 -4.44 4.09 -0.96
C GLY A 13 -5.43 3.78 0.16
N LEU A 14 -4.99 4.00 1.39
CA LEU A 14 -5.80 3.87 2.60
C LEU A 14 -5.94 5.25 3.24
N SER A 15 -7.17 5.66 3.53
CA SER A 15 -7.41 6.93 4.22
C SER A 15 -6.86 6.87 5.64
N PRO A 16 -6.29 7.98 6.16
CA PRO A 16 -6.18 8.13 7.60
C PRO A 16 -7.60 8.17 8.19
N VAL A 17 -7.91 7.24 9.08
CA VAL A 17 -9.23 7.12 9.72
C VAL A 17 -9.08 7.01 11.23
N ALA A 18 -10.20 7.07 11.95
CA ALA A 18 -10.24 6.72 13.37
C ALA A 18 -9.74 5.28 13.55
N ALA A 19 -9.17 4.99 14.71
CA ALA A 19 -8.60 3.67 14.97
C ALA A 19 -9.65 2.57 14.80
N GLY A 20 -9.30 1.55 14.02
CA GLY A 20 -10.04 0.30 14.01
C GLY A 20 -9.72 -0.51 15.27
N THR A 21 -10.62 -1.41 15.66
CA THR A 21 -10.45 -2.24 16.87
C THR A 21 -10.78 -3.71 16.64
N ASP A 22 -10.82 -4.14 15.38
CA ASP A 22 -11.13 -5.52 14.98
C ASP A 22 -10.10 -6.05 13.98
N ASN A 23 -10.40 -7.20 13.38
CA ASN A 23 -9.58 -7.86 12.37
C ASN A 23 -10.11 -7.64 10.94
N THR A 24 -10.90 -6.58 10.71
CA THR A 24 -11.42 -6.28 9.38
C THR A 24 -10.28 -5.89 8.45
N PRO A 25 -10.16 -6.50 7.24
CA PRO A 25 -9.12 -6.14 6.29
C PRO A 25 -9.24 -4.69 5.81
N TYR A 26 -8.10 -4.01 5.75
CA TYR A 26 -7.94 -2.70 5.14
C TYR A 26 -7.59 -2.88 3.67
N VAL A 27 -8.54 -2.58 2.80
CA VAL A 27 -8.38 -2.73 1.35
C VAL A 27 -8.09 -1.36 0.73
N SER A 28 -6.95 -1.23 0.04
CA SER A 28 -6.57 0.02 -0.61
C SER A 28 -7.52 0.38 -1.75
N GLN A 29 -7.56 1.67 -2.09
CA GLN A 29 -8.03 2.07 -3.41
C GLN A 29 -7.17 1.39 -4.50
N ILE A 30 -7.81 1.07 -5.62
CA ILE A 30 -7.15 0.53 -6.81
C ILE A 30 -6.33 1.64 -7.45
N VAL A 31 -5.09 1.34 -7.83
CA VAL A 31 -4.27 2.25 -8.63
C VAL A 31 -4.17 1.77 -10.07
N ASP A 32 -4.25 2.72 -11.00
CA ASP A 32 -3.91 2.54 -12.41
C ASP A 32 -2.46 2.96 -12.62
N THR A 33 -1.61 2.04 -13.08
CA THR A 33 -0.18 2.31 -13.33
C THR A 33 0.07 2.99 -14.68
N LEU A 34 -0.94 3.14 -15.53
CA LEU A 34 -0.78 3.72 -16.86
C LEU A 34 -0.08 5.09 -16.81
N GLY A 35 0.88 5.26 -17.73
CA GLY A 35 1.65 6.49 -17.84
C GLY A 35 2.74 6.65 -16.78
N HIS A 36 3.00 5.64 -15.96
CA HIS A 36 4.08 5.62 -14.96
C HIS A 36 4.91 4.34 -15.10
N GLY A 37 6.23 4.47 -15.02
CA GLY A 37 7.18 3.35 -15.10
C GLY A 37 7.52 2.72 -13.75
N SER A 38 6.92 3.17 -12.66
CA SER A 38 7.13 2.60 -11.33
C SER A 38 5.90 2.74 -10.46
N CYS A 39 5.65 1.73 -9.63
CA CYS A 39 4.53 1.67 -8.68
C CYS A 39 5.05 1.16 -7.34
N GLU A 40 4.84 1.93 -6.27
CA GLU A 40 5.16 1.55 -4.90
C GLU A 40 3.93 1.83 -4.02
N PHE A 41 3.63 0.92 -3.10
CA PHE A 41 2.71 1.18 -2.00
C PHE A 41 3.51 1.50 -0.74
N VAL A 42 3.25 2.64 -0.13
CA VAL A 42 3.85 3.06 1.14
C VAL A 42 2.78 2.96 2.23
N ILE A 43 3.13 2.33 3.34
CA ILE A 43 2.26 2.07 4.48
C ILE A 43 2.82 2.81 5.69
N LEU A 44 1.95 3.52 6.40
CA LEU A 44 2.25 4.14 7.68
C LEU A 44 1.40 3.46 8.73
N ILE A 45 2.04 2.94 9.78
CA ILE A 45 1.35 2.40 10.95
C ILE A 45 1.65 3.28 12.17
N GLY A 46 0.65 3.49 13.02
CA GLY A 46 0.84 4.15 14.32
C GLY A 46 1.08 3.13 15.44
N ALA A 47 1.18 3.62 16.67
CA ALA A 47 1.28 2.75 17.84
C ALA A 47 0.02 1.91 18.02
N ASN A 48 0.16 0.58 17.97
CA ASN A 48 -0.94 -0.34 18.20
C ASN A 48 -1.03 -0.68 19.69
N THR A 49 -2.25 -0.82 20.20
CA THR A 49 -2.45 -1.03 21.65
C THR A 49 -2.75 -2.48 22.04
N ASP A 50 -2.61 -3.42 21.10
CA ASP A 50 -2.70 -4.86 21.35
C ASP A 50 -1.40 -5.52 20.90
N ALA A 51 -0.66 -6.10 21.85
CA ALA A 51 0.68 -6.63 21.60
C ALA A 51 0.69 -7.93 20.77
N ASP A 52 -0.45 -8.62 20.66
CA ASP A 52 -0.57 -9.89 19.92
C ASP A 52 -1.01 -9.64 18.46
N ALA A 53 -1.32 -8.39 18.09
CA ALA A 53 -1.78 -8.05 16.76
C ALA A 53 -0.66 -8.18 15.70
N THR A 54 -0.99 -8.83 14.59
CA THR A 54 -0.14 -8.93 13.40
C THR A 54 -0.89 -8.46 12.17
N PHE A 55 -0.18 -7.93 11.18
CA PHE A 55 -0.77 -7.32 9.99
C PHE A 55 -0.15 -7.93 8.74
N ALA A 56 -0.87 -8.85 8.10
CA ALA A 56 -0.44 -9.47 6.86
C ALA A 56 -0.78 -8.58 5.67
N VAL A 57 0.22 -8.32 4.82
CA VAL A 57 0.04 -7.58 3.57
C VAL A 57 -0.15 -8.58 2.43
N LEU A 58 -1.11 -8.29 1.53
CA LEU A 58 -1.30 -8.99 0.27
C LEU A 58 -1.29 -7.95 -0.86
N PHE A 59 -0.42 -8.12 -1.84
CA PHE A 59 -0.38 -7.31 -3.04
C PHE A 59 -1.09 -8.06 -4.17
N GLU A 60 -2.04 -7.39 -4.81
CA GLU A 60 -2.88 -7.95 -5.85
C GLU A 60 -2.79 -7.12 -7.13
N ASP A 61 -2.83 -7.78 -8.28
CA ASP A 61 -2.89 -7.13 -9.59
C ASP A 61 -3.95 -7.74 -10.51
N GLY A 62 -4.26 -7.04 -11.60
CA GLY A 62 -5.23 -7.47 -12.60
C GLY A 62 -5.32 -6.53 -13.81
N ASP A 63 -6.08 -6.96 -14.83
CA ASP A 63 -6.30 -6.21 -16.07
C ASP A 63 -7.62 -5.42 -16.05
N ALA A 64 -8.60 -5.81 -15.23
CA ALA A 64 -9.85 -5.07 -15.12
C ALA A 64 -9.71 -3.86 -14.17
N ALA A 65 -10.25 -2.71 -14.56
CA ALA A 65 -10.15 -1.47 -13.77
C ALA A 65 -10.81 -1.55 -12.39
N ASN A 66 -11.80 -2.44 -12.23
CA ASN A 66 -12.45 -2.73 -10.97
C ASN A 66 -11.80 -3.91 -10.21
N LEU A 67 -10.71 -4.48 -10.75
CA LEU A 67 -10.04 -5.67 -10.24
C LEU A 67 -10.99 -6.86 -10.02
N SER A 68 -12.01 -7.05 -10.87
CA SER A 68 -12.85 -8.25 -10.81
C SER A 68 -12.10 -9.55 -11.14
N ASP A 69 -10.90 -9.42 -11.70
CA ASP A 69 -10.00 -10.48 -12.12
C ASP A 69 -8.73 -10.55 -11.25
N HIS A 70 -8.74 -9.91 -10.07
CA HIS A 70 -7.55 -9.80 -9.23
C HIS A 70 -6.96 -11.17 -8.86
N ALA A 71 -5.63 -11.22 -8.81
CA ALA A 71 -4.87 -12.32 -8.24
C ALA A 71 -3.76 -11.77 -7.34
N ALA A 72 -3.26 -12.62 -6.44
CA ALA A 72 -2.02 -12.32 -5.73
C ALA A 72 -0.87 -12.17 -6.75
N VAL A 73 -0.06 -11.13 -6.59
CA VAL A 73 1.08 -10.89 -7.48
C VAL A 73 2.12 -11.99 -7.27
N ASP A 74 2.64 -12.52 -8.37
CA ASP A 74 3.78 -13.44 -8.33
C ASP A 74 5.01 -12.72 -7.76
N ASP A 75 5.72 -13.36 -6.83
CA ASP A 75 6.93 -12.82 -6.20
C ASP A 75 7.96 -12.26 -7.21
N ALA A 76 8.04 -12.83 -8.41
CA ALA A 76 8.93 -12.34 -9.47
C ALA A 76 8.61 -10.91 -9.95
N TYR A 77 7.41 -10.41 -9.66
CA TYR A 77 6.92 -9.09 -10.00
C TYR A 77 6.83 -8.13 -8.80
N LEU A 78 7.23 -8.58 -7.61
CA LEU A 78 7.32 -7.74 -6.42
C LEU A 78 8.72 -7.19 -6.21
N LEU A 79 8.79 -5.96 -5.71
CA LEU A 79 10.00 -5.37 -5.15
C LEU A 79 9.86 -5.33 -3.63
N GLY A 80 10.68 -6.13 -2.96
CA GLY A 80 10.46 -6.49 -1.55
C GLY A 80 9.50 -7.67 -1.43
N THR A 81 9.12 -8.01 -0.20
CA THR A 81 8.16 -9.09 0.06
C THR A 81 6.99 -8.60 0.90
N GLU A 82 5.87 -9.29 0.81
CA GLU A 82 4.69 -9.06 1.64
C GLU A 82 5.00 -9.20 3.13
N ALA A 83 5.87 -10.15 3.49
CA ALA A 83 6.35 -10.30 4.87
C ALA A 83 7.17 -9.10 5.35
N GLN A 84 8.01 -8.51 4.49
CA GLN A 84 8.75 -7.27 4.82
C GLN A 84 7.82 -6.06 4.94
N ALA A 85 6.71 -6.06 4.21
CA ALA A 85 5.71 -5.00 4.26
C ALA A 85 4.72 -5.16 5.43
N GLY A 86 4.64 -6.35 6.02
CA GLY A 86 3.84 -6.65 7.20
C GLY A 86 4.41 -6.03 8.49
N PHE A 87 3.61 -6.15 9.55
CA PHE A 87 3.90 -5.56 10.86
C PHE A 87 3.50 -6.49 12.00
N THR A 88 4.21 -6.39 13.12
CA THR A 88 3.78 -6.88 14.44
C THR A 88 3.64 -5.69 15.39
N ALA A 89 2.59 -5.68 16.20
CA ALA A 89 2.36 -4.62 17.18
C ALA A 89 3.40 -4.59 18.32
N ALA A 90 4.14 -5.68 18.51
CA ALA A 90 5.19 -5.74 19.54
C ALA A 90 6.47 -4.97 19.14
N ASP A 91 6.80 -4.95 17.84
CA ASP A 91 8.11 -4.50 17.36
C ASP A 91 8.03 -3.32 16.37
N ASP A 92 6.90 -3.14 15.67
CA ASP A 92 6.82 -2.27 14.49
C ASP A 92 5.92 -1.03 14.69
N ASP A 93 5.84 -0.53 15.91
CA ASP A 93 5.04 0.66 16.24
C ASP A 93 5.63 1.96 15.65
N ASN A 94 4.76 2.80 15.07
CA ASN A 94 5.12 4.09 14.48
C ASN A 94 6.10 3.99 13.29
N GLU A 95 6.02 2.91 12.54
CA GLU A 95 6.93 2.64 11.42
C GLU A 95 6.31 2.91 10.04
N VAL A 96 7.19 2.93 9.05
CA VAL A 96 6.83 3.03 7.63
C VAL A 96 7.34 1.78 6.93
N ARG A 97 6.47 1.17 6.11
CA ARG A 97 6.82 0.06 5.22
C ARG A 97 6.49 0.41 3.79
N LYS A 98 7.03 -0.38 2.86
CA LYS A 98 6.76 -0.22 1.45
C LYS A 98 6.89 -1.53 0.70
N ILE A 99 6.17 -1.64 -0.41
CA ILE A 99 6.23 -2.77 -1.33
C ILE A 99 6.02 -2.26 -2.75
N GLY A 100 6.88 -2.69 -3.66
CA GLY A 100 6.88 -2.21 -5.05
C GLY A 100 6.38 -3.26 -6.03
N TYR A 101 6.00 -2.79 -7.22
CA TYR A 101 5.47 -3.61 -8.31
C TYR A 101 6.20 -3.34 -9.62
N VAL A 102 6.61 -4.42 -10.30
CA VAL A 102 7.27 -4.42 -11.62
C VAL A 102 6.63 -5.41 -12.59
N GLY A 103 5.39 -5.84 -12.30
CA GLY A 103 4.66 -6.80 -13.11
C GLY A 103 4.01 -6.22 -14.36
N PRO A 104 3.41 -7.10 -15.19
CA PRO A 104 2.86 -6.73 -16.50
C PRO A 104 1.42 -6.19 -16.46
N LYS A 105 0.71 -6.33 -15.34
CA LYS A 105 -0.69 -5.93 -15.20
C LYS A 105 -0.83 -4.45 -14.90
N ARG A 106 -2.00 -3.90 -15.21
CA ARG A 106 -2.24 -2.46 -15.17
C ARG A 106 -2.76 -1.95 -13.84
N TYR A 107 -3.60 -2.73 -13.16
CA TYR A 107 -4.26 -2.29 -11.94
C TYR A 107 -3.72 -3.04 -10.74
N CYS A 108 -3.49 -2.32 -9.64
CA CYS A 108 -2.93 -2.87 -8.41
C CYS A 108 -3.78 -2.51 -7.19
N ARG A 109 -3.77 -3.37 -6.18
CA ARG A 109 -4.41 -3.19 -4.88
C ARG A 109 -3.54 -3.82 -3.79
N VAL A 110 -3.56 -3.23 -2.60
CA VAL A 110 -2.97 -3.82 -1.40
C VAL A 110 -4.06 -4.04 -0.37
N THR A 111 -4.09 -5.24 0.20
CA THR A 111 -4.98 -5.61 1.31
C THR A 111 -4.12 -5.88 2.54
N ILE A 112 -4.44 -5.24 3.66
CA ILE A 112 -3.75 -5.42 4.95
C ILE A 112 -4.73 -6.05 5.92
N THR A 113 -4.45 -7.27 6.37
CA THR A 113 -5.35 -8.04 7.25
C THR A 113 -4.77 -8.12 8.65
N PRO A 114 -5.38 -7.45 9.64
CA PRO A 114 -5.03 -7.66 11.04
C PRO A 114 -5.47 -9.04 11.51
N SER A 115 -4.70 -9.64 12.41
CA SER A 115 -5.09 -10.84 13.14
C SER A 115 -4.59 -10.75 14.57
N GLY A 116 -5.29 -11.40 15.51
CA GLY A 116 -4.94 -11.35 16.93
C GLY A 116 -5.29 -10.01 17.62
N ASN A 117 -5.88 -9.03 16.91
CA ASN A 117 -6.29 -7.78 17.54
C ASN A 117 -7.58 -7.98 18.37
N ASN A 118 -7.45 -7.95 19.69
CA ASN A 118 -8.48 -8.24 20.66
C ASN A 118 -9.03 -6.95 21.30
N SER A 119 -9.37 -5.97 20.45
CA SER A 119 -9.85 -4.59 20.76
C SER A 119 -8.79 -3.50 20.90
N GLY A 120 -7.55 -3.74 20.46
CA GLY A 120 -6.54 -2.69 20.37
C GLY A 120 -6.81 -1.70 19.25
N ASN A 121 -6.37 -0.45 19.46
CA ASN A 121 -6.44 0.60 18.43
C ASN A 121 -5.43 0.29 17.32
N ILE A 122 -5.91 0.24 16.08
CA ILE A 122 -5.11 0.14 14.86
C ILE A 122 -5.12 1.49 14.16
N PHE A 123 -3.95 2.09 13.99
CA PHE A 123 -3.77 3.30 13.18
C PHE A 123 -3.02 2.95 11.91
N LEU A 124 -3.71 2.99 10.77
CA LEU A 124 -3.15 2.59 9.49
C LEU A 124 -3.51 3.59 8.39
N ALA A 125 -2.53 3.98 7.59
CA ALA A 125 -2.71 4.79 6.39
C ALA A 125 -1.77 4.31 5.28
N GLY A 126 -2.07 4.65 4.03
CA GLY A 126 -1.23 4.22 2.93
C GLY A 126 -1.42 5.05 1.67
N CYS A 127 -0.35 5.19 0.91
CA CYS A 127 -0.36 5.90 -0.37
C CYS A 127 0.32 5.09 -1.47
N TRP A 128 -0.23 5.22 -2.66
CA TRP A 128 0.43 4.81 -3.90
C TRP A 128 1.38 5.90 -4.33
N LEU A 129 2.62 5.53 -4.60
CA LEU A 129 3.65 6.39 -5.16
C LEU A 129 3.97 5.89 -6.57
N LEU A 130 3.56 6.66 -7.57
CA LEU A 130 3.83 6.38 -8.96
C LEU A 130 5.01 7.22 -9.45
N GLY A 131 6.00 6.58 -10.05
CA GLY A 131 7.24 7.21 -10.51
C GLY A 131 7.47 7.03 -12.00
N HIS A 132 8.50 7.71 -12.52
CA HIS A 132 8.84 7.70 -13.96
C HIS A 132 7.63 8.01 -14.85
N PRO A 133 6.95 9.15 -14.66
CA PRO A 133 5.78 9.50 -15.44
C PRO A 133 6.17 9.77 -16.90
N ALA A 134 5.30 9.39 -17.84
CA ALA A 134 5.46 9.67 -19.26
C ALA A 134 5.33 11.17 -19.60
N SER A 135 4.76 11.95 -18.68
CA SER A 135 4.60 13.41 -18.81
C SER A 135 4.90 14.09 -17.48
N VAL A 136 5.67 15.16 -17.53
CA VAL A 136 6.03 16.01 -16.38
C VAL A 136 5.65 17.47 -16.67
N PRO A 137 5.30 18.28 -15.64
CA PRO A 137 5.19 17.90 -14.24
C PRO A 137 3.94 17.05 -13.96
N THR A 138 4.02 16.21 -12.94
CA THR A 138 2.85 15.53 -12.38
C THR A 138 1.90 16.53 -11.71
N PRO A 139 0.58 16.25 -11.64
CA PRO A 139 -0.38 17.17 -11.04
C PRO A 139 -0.09 17.50 -9.57
N ASN A 140 -0.28 18.78 -9.20
CA ASN A 140 -0.24 19.27 -7.83
C ASN A 140 -1.39 20.28 -7.61
N PRO A 141 -2.38 20.01 -6.73
CA PRO A 141 -2.44 18.86 -5.82
C PRO A 141 -2.59 17.52 -6.55
N PRO A 142 -2.08 16.42 -5.97
CA PRO A 142 -2.27 15.08 -6.53
C PRO A 142 -3.76 14.69 -6.58
N ALA A 143 -4.12 13.88 -7.59
CA ALA A 143 -5.51 13.50 -7.90
C ALA A 143 -5.95 12.21 -7.21
#